data_AF-A0A0R3R851-F1
#
_entry.id   AF-A0A0R3R851-F1
#
_cell.length_a   1.000
_cell.length_b   1.000
_cell.length_c   1.000
_cell.angle_alpha   90.00
_cell.angle_beta   90.00
_cell.angle_gamma   90.00
#
_symmetry.space_group_name_H-M   'P 1'
#
loop_
_entity.id
_entity.type
_entity.pdbx_description
1 polymer ?
#
loop_
_entity_poly.entity_id
_entity_poly.type
_entity_poly.pdbx_seq_one_letter_code
_entity_poly.pdbx_strand_id
1 'polypeptide(L)'
;LIIRRDHYQKQLEETRNEKERLNIELLKVDEKISTLEKATKKLENENAKYLSIIQDMRNNSERQLEEQTNELRHSVKLRQMAKEQLQHSNETRAAQLELVIKQKCEDNLKLHALLENIEEKFKGRKTQAIRSEEFHQRFQKKLNDLLQKFRAEAVNTDLTWLGEENIQYAVDLFETTIRTILQDEPCFHHLVERVALFMDIGTRQDNMQLQLPKNDSENEIAKSHESQDLATFKKKFRKEIRSMLKEYMEKQKNELSRNISTIINHLEGVEKKIDAVLTKRVENMKAMITLMDNKQNDLRKIEEELDHSTALVKSISDERKIRPERKENLWKLNKENCKLKEDCSSLKSGYMELEKKMESIEKLQKQFLHSFSALQLMDQMITSNDRCHKQTVPKSPVETFQSSTLQCTTTTSSTPVHYSPENERHHEEIVHRGLMEEISENECNK
;
A
#
# COMPACT_ATOMS: atom_id res chain seq x y z
N LEU A 1 -32.93 92.84 -50.05
CA LEU A 1 -33.68 91.56 -50.23
C LEU A 1 -32.77 90.40 -50.64
N ILE A 2 -31.84 90.57 -51.60
CA ILE A 2 -30.96 89.51 -52.12
C ILE A 2 -29.99 88.94 -51.05
N ILE A 3 -29.25 89.80 -50.33
CA ILE A 3 -28.30 89.37 -49.28
C ILE A 3 -28.97 88.54 -48.17
N ARG A 4 -30.23 88.86 -47.83
CA ARG A 4 -31.00 88.15 -46.80
C ARG A 4 -31.44 86.76 -47.27
N ARG A 5 -31.75 86.62 -48.58
CA ARG A 5 -32.09 85.35 -49.21
C ARG A 5 -30.89 84.40 -49.23
N ASP A 6 -29.71 84.89 -49.61
CA ASP A 6 -28.50 84.07 -49.69
C ASP A 6 -28.04 83.60 -48.29
N HIS A 7 -28.21 84.45 -47.27
CA HIS A 7 -27.94 84.07 -45.87
C HIS A 7 -28.85 82.93 -45.38
N TYR A 8 -30.17 83.03 -45.62
CA TYR A 8 -31.10 81.95 -45.26
C TYR A 8 -30.87 80.68 -46.07
N GLN A 9 -30.45 80.80 -47.33
CA GLN A 9 -30.14 79.64 -48.18
C GLN A 9 -28.88 78.90 -47.69
N LYS A 10 -27.85 79.63 -47.24
CA LYS A 10 -26.67 79.03 -46.61
C LYS A 10 -27.01 78.33 -45.29
N GLN A 11 -27.85 78.93 -44.44
CA GLN A 11 -28.32 78.29 -43.20
C GLN A 11 -29.13 77.01 -43.46
N LEU A 12 -29.98 77.01 -44.49
CA LEU A 12 -30.74 75.82 -44.89
C LEU A 12 -29.80 74.69 -45.35
N GLU A 13 -28.76 75.02 -46.10
CA GLU A 13 -27.78 74.05 -46.58
C GLU A 13 -26.91 73.50 -45.44
N GLU A 14 -26.44 74.36 -44.52
CA GLU A 14 -25.72 73.93 -43.30
C GLU A 14 -26.59 73.03 -42.43
N THR A 15 -27.88 73.39 -42.24
CA THR A 15 -28.83 72.57 -41.47
C THR A 15 -29.11 71.22 -42.15
N ARG A 16 -29.16 71.20 -43.49
CA ARG A 16 -29.34 69.97 -44.27
C ARG A 16 -28.13 69.03 -44.14
N ASN A 17 -26.93 69.57 -44.30
CA ASN A 17 -25.69 68.80 -44.17
C ASN A 17 -25.48 68.28 -42.74
N GLU A 18 -25.82 69.09 -41.74
CA GLU A 18 -25.82 68.67 -40.33
C GLU A 18 -26.82 67.54 -40.08
N LYS A 19 -28.04 67.66 -40.60
CA LYS A 19 -29.07 66.61 -40.50
C LYS A 19 -28.59 65.30 -41.15
N GLU A 20 -27.95 65.37 -42.31
CA GLU A 20 -27.45 64.18 -43.01
C GLU A 20 -26.30 63.52 -42.25
N ARG A 21 -25.38 64.31 -41.69
CA ARG A 21 -24.32 63.82 -40.80
C ARG A 21 -24.90 63.12 -39.56
N LEU A 22 -25.85 63.75 -38.88
CA LEU A 22 -26.51 63.19 -37.70
C LEU A 22 -27.26 61.91 -38.03
N ASN A 23 -27.87 61.80 -39.21
CA ASN A 23 -28.57 60.59 -39.63
C ASN A 23 -27.62 59.41 -39.86
N ILE A 24 -26.44 59.66 -40.44
CA ILE A 24 -25.39 58.63 -40.58
C ILE A 24 -24.86 58.21 -39.20
N GLU A 25 -24.68 59.16 -38.28
CA GLU A 25 -24.24 58.86 -36.92
C GLU A 25 -25.28 58.05 -36.14
N LEU A 26 -26.57 58.37 -36.30
CA LEU A 26 -27.68 57.62 -35.73
C LEU A 26 -27.70 56.17 -36.24
N LEU A 27 -27.55 55.95 -37.55
CA LEU A 27 -27.44 54.61 -38.12
C LEU A 27 -26.28 53.80 -37.52
N LYS A 28 -25.11 54.43 -37.32
CA LYS A 28 -23.96 53.77 -36.67
C LYS A 28 -24.22 53.43 -35.22
N VAL A 29 -24.98 54.26 -34.50
CA VAL A 29 -25.39 53.99 -33.12
C VAL A 29 -26.38 52.83 -33.09
N ASP A 30 -27.37 52.79 -33.99
CA ASP A 30 -28.35 51.71 -34.09
C ASP A 30 -27.69 50.37 -34.42
N GLU A 31 -26.71 50.34 -35.33
CA GLU A 31 -25.92 49.14 -35.61
C GLU A 31 -25.16 48.66 -34.36
N LYS A 32 -24.53 49.58 -33.61
CA LYS A 32 -23.85 49.24 -32.35
C LYS A 32 -24.83 48.70 -31.31
N ILE A 33 -25.99 49.32 -31.14
CA ILE A 33 -27.05 48.84 -30.24
C ILE A 33 -27.44 47.41 -30.63
N SER A 34 -27.69 47.15 -31.92
CA SER A 34 -28.04 45.81 -32.40
C SER A 34 -26.95 44.76 -32.11
N THR A 35 -25.67 45.12 -32.26
CA THR A 35 -24.56 44.20 -31.91
C THR A 35 -24.48 43.93 -30.41
N LEU A 36 -24.67 44.95 -29.58
CA LEU A 36 -24.67 44.83 -28.13
C LEU A 36 -25.85 43.98 -27.63
N GLU A 37 -27.05 44.18 -28.18
CA GLU A 37 -28.23 43.37 -27.85
C GLU A 37 -28.01 41.88 -28.15
N LYS A 38 -27.40 41.57 -29.31
CA LYS A 38 -27.04 40.18 -29.65
C LYS A 38 -26.02 39.59 -28.68
N ALA A 39 -25.01 40.37 -28.28
CA ALA A 39 -24.01 39.94 -27.31
C ALA A 39 -24.63 39.71 -25.92
N THR A 40 -25.49 40.62 -25.46
CA THR A 40 -26.22 40.49 -24.19
C THR A 40 -27.08 39.24 -24.18
N LYS A 41 -27.84 38.98 -25.25
CA LYS A 41 -28.68 37.78 -25.35
C LYS A 41 -27.87 36.49 -25.35
N LYS A 42 -26.66 36.50 -25.94
CA LYS A 42 -25.74 35.35 -25.89
C LYS A 42 -25.25 35.11 -24.45
N LEU A 43 -24.86 36.17 -23.75
CA LEU A 43 -24.43 36.09 -22.34
C LEU A 43 -25.57 35.64 -21.41
N GLU A 44 -26.80 36.12 -21.63
CA GLU A 44 -27.99 35.65 -20.88
C GLU A 44 -28.21 34.15 -21.05
N ASN A 45 -28.11 33.64 -22.29
CA ASN A 45 -28.24 32.22 -22.57
C ASN A 45 -27.12 31.38 -21.94
N GLU A 46 -25.88 31.86 -21.95
CA GLU A 46 -24.75 31.21 -21.28
C GLU A 46 -24.92 31.21 -19.75
N ASN A 47 -25.35 32.34 -19.17
CA ASN A 47 -25.65 32.43 -17.75
C ASN A 47 -26.76 31.47 -17.32
N ALA A 48 -27.82 31.33 -18.12
CA ALA A 48 -28.88 30.36 -17.84
C ALA A 48 -28.36 28.92 -17.82
N LYS A 49 -27.45 28.56 -18.74
CA LYS A 49 -26.79 27.24 -18.74
C LYS A 49 -25.92 27.04 -17.50
N TYR A 50 -25.11 28.02 -17.13
CA TYR A 50 -24.27 27.92 -15.94
C TYR A 50 -25.10 27.79 -14.66
N LEU A 51 -26.22 28.51 -14.55
CA LEU A 51 -27.12 28.38 -13.41
C LEU A 51 -27.72 26.97 -13.32
N SER A 52 -28.12 26.37 -14.45
CA SER A 52 -28.60 24.98 -14.48
C SER A 52 -27.52 24.01 -13.99
N ILE A 53 -26.29 24.12 -14.51
CA ILE A 53 -25.17 23.25 -14.13
C ILE A 53 -24.86 23.40 -12.63
N ILE A 54 -24.84 24.63 -12.12
CA ILE A 54 -24.61 24.88 -10.69
C ILE A 54 -25.70 24.24 -9.84
N GLN A 55 -26.96 24.33 -10.26
CA GLN A 55 -28.07 23.73 -9.54
C GLN A 55 -27.98 22.19 -9.55
N ASP A 56 -27.64 21.60 -10.68
CA ASP A 56 -27.47 20.14 -10.80
C ASP A 56 -26.31 19.64 -9.93
N MET A 57 -25.17 20.34 -9.94
CA MET A 57 -24.03 20.04 -9.07
C MET A 57 -24.41 20.12 -7.58
N ARG A 58 -25.18 21.14 -7.17
CA ARG A 58 -25.66 21.28 -5.78
C ARG A 58 -26.55 20.12 -5.38
N ASN A 59 -27.54 19.79 -6.21
CA ASN A 59 -28.47 18.70 -5.93
C ASN A 59 -27.75 17.34 -5.86
N ASN A 60 -26.79 17.10 -6.76
CA ASN A 60 -26.01 15.86 -6.74
C ASN A 60 -25.10 15.78 -5.50
N SER A 61 -24.45 16.89 -5.13
CA SER A 61 -23.64 16.96 -3.93
C SER A 61 -24.46 16.73 -2.66
N GLU A 62 -25.67 17.29 -2.58
CA GLU A 62 -26.58 17.08 -1.44
C GLU A 62 -26.98 15.61 -1.32
N ARG A 63 -27.35 14.97 -2.43
CA ARG A 63 -27.71 13.54 -2.47
C ARG A 63 -26.55 12.64 -2.04
N GLN A 64 -25.35 12.87 -2.56
CA GLN A 64 -24.17 12.10 -2.19
C GLN A 64 -23.84 12.23 -0.70
N LEU A 65 -23.97 13.44 -0.15
CA LEU A 65 -23.71 13.70 1.26
C LEU A 65 -24.76 13.04 2.17
N GLU A 66 -26.02 13.04 1.76
CA GLU A 66 -27.10 12.32 2.46
C GLU A 66 -26.87 10.81 2.44
N GLU A 67 -26.48 10.24 1.30
CA GLU A 67 -26.18 8.82 1.15
C GLU A 67 -25.01 8.39 2.04
N GLN A 68 -23.88 9.12 1.99
CA GLN A 68 -22.74 8.87 2.88
C GLN A 68 -23.10 9.00 4.36
N THR A 69 -23.93 9.98 4.71
CA THR A 69 -24.39 10.17 6.09
C THR A 69 -25.24 9.00 6.57
N ASN A 70 -26.12 8.48 5.71
CA ASN A 70 -26.97 7.34 6.00
C ASN A 70 -26.17 6.03 6.13
N GLU A 71 -25.21 5.80 5.23
CA GLU A 71 -24.28 4.67 5.32
C GLU A 71 -23.45 4.69 6.60
N LEU A 72 -22.89 5.85 6.95
CA LEU A 72 -22.11 6.02 8.18
C LEU A 72 -22.98 5.75 9.41
N ARG A 73 -24.20 6.30 9.45
CA ARG A 73 -25.15 6.08 10.54
C ARG A 73 -25.49 4.60 10.69
N HIS A 74 -25.73 3.90 9.58
CA HIS A 74 -25.99 2.46 9.58
C HIS A 74 -24.79 1.66 10.09
N SER A 75 -23.58 1.96 9.60
CA SER A 75 -22.33 1.34 10.03
C SER A 75 -22.07 1.51 11.53
N VAL A 76 -22.31 2.72 12.06
CA VAL A 76 -22.18 3.00 13.49
C VAL A 76 -23.19 2.19 14.31
N LYS A 77 -24.45 2.10 13.84
CA LYS A 77 -25.49 1.32 14.52
C LYS A 77 -25.15 -0.17 14.58
N LEU A 78 -24.67 -0.75 13.48
CA LEU A 78 -24.21 -2.15 13.45
C LEU A 78 -23.05 -2.39 14.42
N ARG A 79 -22.04 -1.51 14.41
CA ARG A 79 -20.90 -1.58 15.33
C ARG A 79 -21.32 -1.50 16.80
N GLN A 80 -22.28 -0.63 17.11
CA GLN A 80 -22.81 -0.49 18.46
C GLN A 80 -23.53 -1.76 18.92
N MET A 81 -24.39 -2.34 18.07
CA MET A 81 -25.07 -3.61 18.40
C MET A 81 -24.08 -4.77 18.61
N ALA A 82 -23.05 -4.87 17.78
CA ALA A 82 -22.00 -5.88 17.95
C ALA A 82 -21.23 -5.70 19.27
N LYS A 83 -20.94 -4.45 19.65
CA LYS A 83 -20.28 -4.12 20.91
C LYS A 83 -21.15 -4.50 22.12
N GLU A 84 -22.44 -4.20 22.08
CA GLU A 84 -23.40 -4.54 23.15
C GLU A 84 -23.56 -6.05 23.32
N GLN A 85 -23.66 -6.80 22.21
CA GLN A 85 -23.71 -8.26 22.26
C GLN A 85 -22.44 -8.87 22.87
N LEU A 86 -21.26 -8.36 22.48
CA LEU A 86 -19.99 -8.81 23.03
C LEU A 86 -19.88 -8.50 24.53
N GLN A 87 -20.31 -7.31 24.94
CA GLN A 87 -20.30 -6.91 26.34
C GLN A 87 -21.20 -7.83 27.18
N HIS A 88 -22.44 -8.06 26.74
CA HIS A 88 -23.38 -8.91 27.46
C HIS A 88 -22.88 -10.37 27.56
N SER A 89 -22.27 -10.89 26.49
CA SER A 89 -21.63 -12.22 26.50
C SER A 89 -20.48 -12.31 27.49
N ASN A 90 -19.62 -11.28 27.54
CA ASN A 90 -18.50 -11.22 28.47
C ASN A 90 -18.95 -11.11 29.93
N GLU A 91 -19.94 -10.27 30.23
CA GLU A 91 -20.53 -10.15 31.57
C GLU A 91 -21.09 -11.50 32.04
N THR A 92 -21.83 -12.20 31.16
CA THR A 92 -22.35 -13.55 31.46
C THR A 92 -21.22 -14.54 31.77
N ARG A 93 -20.16 -14.55 30.97
CA ARG A 93 -19.01 -15.44 31.18
C ARG A 93 -18.24 -15.11 32.45
N ALA A 94 -18.09 -13.82 32.78
CA ALA A 94 -17.46 -13.38 34.01
C ALA A 94 -18.23 -13.87 35.24
N ALA A 95 -19.56 -13.72 35.24
CA ALA A 95 -20.42 -14.22 36.32
C ALA A 95 -20.31 -15.75 36.50
N GLN A 96 -20.24 -16.51 35.39
CA GLN A 96 -20.02 -17.96 35.44
C GLN A 96 -18.65 -18.32 36.05
N LEU A 97 -17.58 -17.63 35.65
CA LEU A 97 -16.25 -17.85 36.21
C LEU A 97 -16.19 -17.52 37.69
N GLU A 98 -16.86 -16.44 38.12
CA GLU A 98 -16.93 -16.05 39.52
C GLU A 98 -17.63 -17.14 40.36
N LEU A 99 -18.71 -17.74 39.84
CA LEU A 99 -19.39 -18.86 40.48
C LEU A 99 -18.47 -20.08 40.63
N VAL A 100 -17.73 -20.43 39.58
CA VAL A 100 -16.78 -21.56 39.60
C VAL A 100 -15.67 -21.31 40.63
N ILE A 101 -15.14 -20.09 40.71
CA ILE A 101 -14.11 -19.72 41.69
C ILE A 101 -14.66 -19.87 43.11
N LYS A 102 -15.87 -19.37 43.39
CA LYS A 102 -16.51 -19.52 44.71
C LYS A 102 -16.66 -20.98 45.10
N GLN A 103 -17.14 -21.82 44.17
CA GLN A 103 -17.28 -23.26 44.41
C GLN A 103 -15.92 -23.92 44.73
N LYS A 104 -14.87 -23.59 43.97
CA LYS A 104 -13.54 -24.15 44.19
C LYS A 104 -12.92 -23.69 45.51
N CYS A 105 -13.17 -22.45 45.93
CA CYS A 105 -12.77 -21.97 47.25
C CYS A 105 -13.47 -22.74 48.37
N GLU A 106 -14.77 -23.00 48.26
CA GLU A 106 -15.49 -23.84 49.23
C GLU A 106 -14.96 -25.27 49.30
N ASP A 107 -14.73 -25.89 48.15
CA ASP A 107 -14.16 -27.24 48.08
C ASP A 107 -12.77 -27.29 48.74
N ASN A 108 -11.96 -26.26 48.53
CA ASN A 108 -10.64 -26.16 49.13
C ASN A 108 -10.69 -25.97 50.65
N LEU A 109 -11.64 -25.17 51.16
CA LEU A 109 -11.89 -25.05 52.60
C LEU A 109 -12.29 -26.39 53.23
N LYS A 110 -13.15 -27.16 52.56
CA LYS A 110 -13.52 -28.52 53.02
C LYS A 110 -12.31 -29.46 53.05
N LEU A 111 -11.44 -29.39 52.04
CA LEU A 111 -10.23 -30.18 51.99
C LEU A 111 -9.27 -29.81 53.13
N HIS A 112 -9.08 -28.52 53.41
CA HIS A 112 -8.27 -28.07 54.53
C HIS A 112 -8.80 -28.60 55.87
N ALA A 113 -10.11 -28.52 56.11
CA ALA A 113 -10.72 -29.08 57.32
C ALA A 113 -10.51 -30.59 57.45
N LEU A 114 -10.57 -31.35 56.34
CA LEU A 114 -10.27 -32.78 56.35
C LEU A 114 -8.80 -33.07 56.66
N LEU A 115 -7.88 -32.30 56.09
CA LEU A 115 -6.44 -32.43 56.33
C LEU A 115 -6.09 -32.10 57.79
N GLU A 116 -6.68 -31.05 58.35
CA GLU A 116 -6.49 -30.67 59.76
C GLU A 116 -7.02 -31.75 60.71
N ASN A 117 -8.19 -32.34 60.41
CA ASN A 117 -8.74 -33.47 61.18
C ASN A 117 -7.81 -34.71 61.13
N ILE A 118 -7.23 -34.99 59.96
CA ILE A 118 -6.21 -36.04 59.84
C ILE A 118 -5.00 -35.66 60.70
N GLU A 119 -4.47 -34.45 60.58
CA GLU A 119 -3.32 -34.01 61.37
C GLU A 119 -3.59 -34.15 62.89
N GLU A 120 -4.76 -33.73 63.37
CA GLU A 120 -5.17 -33.89 64.77
C GLU A 120 -5.23 -35.37 65.20
N LYS A 121 -5.80 -36.26 64.38
CA LYS A 121 -5.84 -37.70 64.66
C LYS A 121 -4.45 -38.36 64.76
N PHE A 122 -3.46 -37.75 64.12
CA PHE A 122 -2.06 -38.22 64.15
C PHE A 122 -1.21 -37.44 65.17
N LYS A 123 -1.72 -36.34 65.73
CA LYS A 123 -1.09 -35.54 66.79
C LYS A 123 -0.94 -36.40 68.05
N GLY A 124 0.29 -36.63 68.48
CA GLY A 124 0.62 -37.44 69.66
C GLY A 124 1.03 -38.89 69.37
N ARG A 125 0.84 -39.40 68.15
CA ARG A 125 1.59 -40.60 67.72
C ARG A 125 3.00 -40.14 67.40
N LYS A 126 4.01 -40.67 68.09
CA LYS A 126 5.40 -40.59 67.63
C LYS A 126 5.50 -41.40 66.35
N THR A 127 5.12 -40.82 65.22
CA THR A 127 5.48 -41.29 63.89
C THR A 127 6.98 -41.16 63.78
N GLN A 128 7.68 -42.24 64.11
CA GLN A 128 9.08 -42.38 63.75
C GLN A 128 9.15 -42.15 62.24
N ALA A 129 9.96 -41.19 61.80
CA ALA A 129 10.18 -40.95 60.37
C ALA A 129 10.84 -42.21 59.79
N ILE A 130 10.02 -43.11 59.25
CA ILE A 130 10.51 -44.29 58.56
C ILE A 130 11.03 -43.81 57.22
N ARG A 131 12.31 -44.05 56.93
CA ARG A 131 12.88 -43.75 55.60
C ARG A 131 12.13 -44.59 54.55
N SER A 132 11.95 -44.05 53.34
CA SER A 132 11.20 -44.73 52.26
C SER A 132 11.63 -46.19 52.08
N GLU A 133 12.93 -46.46 52.07
CA GLU A 133 13.51 -47.81 52.07
C GLU A 133 13.05 -48.70 53.23
N GLU A 134 13.08 -48.21 54.47
CA GLU A 134 12.64 -49.00 55.63
C GLU A 134 11.14 -49.30 55.56
N PHE A 135 10.34 -48.38 55.01
CA PHE A 135 8.92 -48.62 54.80
C PHE A 135 8.70 -49.69 53.75
N HIS A 136 9.36 -49.61 52.60
CA HIS A 136 9.25 -50.59 51.53
C HIS A 136 9.72 -51.97 52.01
N GLN A 137 10.83 -52.05 52.75
CA GLN A 137 11.31 -53.30 53.35
C GLN A 137 10.31 -53.90 54.35
N ARG A 138 9.74 -53.07 55.24
CA ARG A 138 8.73 -53.53 56.22
C ARG A 138 7.44 -53.96 55.52
N PHE A 139 7.01 -53.24 54.50
CA PHE A 139 5.81 -53.52 53.72
C PHE A 139 5.96 -54.82 52.92
N GLN A 140 7.08 -54.99 52.22
CA GLN A 140 7.46 -56.22 51.53
C GLN A 140 7.50 -57.41 52.49
N LYS A 141 8.16 -57.26 53.64
CA LYS A 141 8.20 -58.30 54.68
C LYS A 141 6.79 -58.67 55.14
N LYS A 142 5.93 -57.69 55.41
CA LYS A 142 4.56 -57.91 55.87
C LYS A 142 3.71 -58.67 54.83
N LEU A 143 3.81 -58.29 53.56
CA LEU A 143 3.10 -58.96 52.47
C LEU A 143 3.58 -60.40 52.27
N ASN A 144 4.89 -60.63 52.35
CA ASN A 144 5.47 -61.97 52.27
C ASN A 144 5.08 -62.84 53.48
N ASP A 145 5.09 -62.29 54.69
CA ASP A 145 4.62 -62.98 55.90
C ASP A 145 3.14 -63.38 55.77
N LEU A 146 2.32 -62.51 55.18
CA LEU A 146 0.90 -62.77 54.93
C LEU A 146 0.71 -63.87 53.88
N LEU A 147 1.50 -63.85 52.79
CA LEU A 147 1.50 -64.91 51.78
C LEU A 147 1.89 -66.26 52.37
N GLN A 148 2.91 -66.30 53.24
CA GLN A 148 3.32 -67.53 53.91
C GLN A 148 2.23 -68.07 54.84
N LYS A 149 1.56 -67.20 55.61
CA LYS A 149 0.41 -67.62 56.43
C LYS A 149 -0.73 -68.15 55.58
N PHE A 150 -1.01 -67.50 54.45
CA PHE A 150 -2.04 -67.94 53.53
C PHE A 150 -1.71 -69.30 52.90
N ARG A 151 -0.45 -69.55 52.54
CA ARG A 151 0.04 -70.86 52.09
C ARG A 151 -0.08 -71.94 53.17
N ALA A 152 0.27 -71.61 54.42
CA ALA A 152 0.16 -72.56 55.53
C ALA A 152 -1.30 -72.93 55.81
N GLU A 153 -2.20 -71.94 55.77
CA GLU A 153 -3.64 -72.16 55.92
C GLU A 153 -4.23 -72.96 54.74
N ALA A 154 -3.74 -72.72 53.53
CA ALA A 154 -4.16 -73.46 52.33
C ALA A 154 -3.86 -74.98 52.39
N VAL A 155 -2.84 -75.40 53.14
CA VAL A 155 -2.49 -76.82 53.31
C VAL A 155 -3.25 -77.45 54.50
N ASN A 156 -4.12 -76.68 55.17
CA ASN A 156 -4.92 -77.16 56.29
C ASN A 156 -5.94 -78.22 55.83
N THR A 157 -5.94 -79.38 56.48
CA THR A 157 -6.85 -80.50 56.20
C THR A 157 -8.32 -80.13 56.38
N ASP A 158 -8.63 -79.12 57.18
CA ASP A 158 -10.00 -78.62 57.39
C ASP A 158 -10.58 -77.92 56.15
N LEU A 159 -9.74 -77.54 55.18
CA LEU A 159 -10.15 -76.93 53.92
C LEU A 159 -10.34 -77.93 52.78
N THR A 160 -10.20 -79.24 53.03
CA THR A 160 -10.36 -80.31 52.01
C THR A 160 -11.69 -80.23 51.23
N TRP A 161 -12.74 -79.65 51.82
CA TRP A 161 -14.02 -79.41 51.14
C TRP A 161 -13.97 -78.40 49.99
N LEU A 162 -12.95 -77.53 49.93
CA LEU A 162 -12.78 -76.55 48.84
C LEU A 162 -12.17 -77.18 47.57
N GLY A 163 -11.59 -78.39 47.67
CA GLY A 163 -10.80 -79.03 46.60
C GLY A 163 -9.39 -78.43 46.47
N GLU A 164 -8.36 -79.28 46.42
CA GLU A 164 -6.95 -78.85 46.39
C GLU A 164 -6.62 -77.90 45.23
N GLU A 165 -7.20 -78.11 44.05
CA GLU A 165 -7.01 -77.22 42.88
C GLU A 165 -7.51 -75.79 43.12
N ASN A 166 -8.64 -75.61 43.81
CA ASN A 166 -9.20 -74.28 44.06
C ASN A 166 -8.39 -73.50 45.10
N ILE A 167 -7.85 -74.22 46.09
CA ILE A 167 -7.01 -73.63 47.12
C ILE A 167 -5.67 -73.22 46.53
N GLN A 168 -5.04 -74.09 45.74
CA GLN A 168 -3.79 -73.80 45.06
C GLN A 168 -3.95 -72.60 44.11
N TYR A 169 -5.04 -72.54 43.36
CA TYR A 169 -5.37 -71.40 42.50
C TYR A 169 -5.50 -70.08 43.27
N ALA A 170 -6.14 -70.08 44.45
CA ALA A 170 -6.26 -68.89 45.29
C ALA A 170 -4.92 -68.43 45.86
N VAL A 171 -4.04 -69.37 46.21
CA VAL A 171 -2.67 -69.09 46.67
C VAL A 171 -1.83 -68.47 45.56
N ASP A 172 -1.86 -69.06 44.37
CA ASP A 172 -1.11 -68.58 43.20
C ASP A 172 -1.58 -67.18 42.77
N LEU A 173 -2.89 -66.90 42.89
CA LEU A 173 -3.47 -65.58 42.67
C LEU A 173 -2.94 -64.54 43.66
N PHE A 174 -2.98 -64.88 44.95
CA PHE A 174 -2.53 -63.97 46.00
C PHE A 174 -1.03 -63.67 45.85
N GLU A 175 -0.24 -64.69 45.52
CA GLU A 175 1.18 -64.54 45.20
C GLU A 175 1.41 -63.62 43.99
N THR A 176 0.69 -63.83 42.90
CA THR A 176 0.82 -63.05 41.67
C THR A 176 0.44 -61.57 41.90
N THR A 177 -0.57 -61.33 42.73
CA THR A 177 -1.02 -60.00 43.15
C THR A 177 0.04 -59.30 43.99
N ILE A 178 0.59 -59.98 45.00
CA ILE A 178 1.68 -59.46 45.83
C ILE A 178 2.92 -59.15 44.98
N ARG A 179 3.29 -60.03 44.05
CA ARG A 179 4.41 -59.78 43.11
C ARG A 179 4.19 -58.53 42.26
N THR A 180 2.95 -58.23 41.87
CA THR A 180 2.60 -57.04 41.06
C THR A 180 2.70 -55.76 41.90
N ILE A 181 2.27 -55.82 43.16
CA ILE A 181 2.35 -54.69 44.11
C ILE A 181 3.81 -54.37 44.48
N LEU A 182 4.67 -55.38 44.53
CA LEU A 182 6.08 -55.26 44.92
C LEU A 182 7.05 -55.03 43.75
N GLN A 183 6.56 -54.75 42.54
CA GLN A 183 7.42 -54.38 41.41
C GLN A 183 8.13 -53.05 41.68
N ASP A 184 9.31 -52.85 41.09
CA ASP A 184 10.07 -51.61 41.19
C ASP A 184 9.27 -50.39 40.67
N GLU A 185 8.39 -50.61 39.68
CA GLU A 185 7.39 -49.64 39.21
C GLU A 185 5.98 -50.25 39.28
N PRO A 186 5.30 -50.16 40.43
CA PRO A 186 3.98 -50.76 40.59
C PRO A 186 2.93 -49.97 39.79
N CYS A 187 2.29 -50.63 38.83
CA CYS A 187 1.28 -50.02 37.98
C CYS A 187 -0.13 -50.50 38.36
N PHE A 188 -0.99 -49.57 38.76
CA PHE A 188 -2.38 -49.89 39.12
C PHE A 188 -3.15 -50.54 37.96
N HIS A 189 -2.89 -50.13 36.72
CA HIS A 189 -3.50 -50.73 35.54
C HIS A 189 -3.16 -52.22 35.41
N HIS A 190 -1.90 -52.59 35.58
CA HIS A 190 -1.46 -54.00 35.54
C HIS A 190 -2.08 -54.84 36.67
N LEU A 191 -2.25 -54.25 37.85
CA LEU A 191 -2.93 -54.90 38.97
C LEU A 191 -4.40 -55.19 38.63
N VAL A 192 -5.10 -54.21 38.07
CA VAL A 192 -6.52 -54.33 37.66
C VAL A 192 -6.69 -55.35 36.54
N GLU A 193 -5.83 -55.35 35.52
CA GLU A 193 -5.87 -56.34 34.44
C GLU A 193 -5.67 -57.76 34.95
N ARG A 194 -4.70 -57.98 35.86
CA ARG A 194 -4.49 -59.29 36.48
C ARG A 194 -5.74 -59.73 37.24
N VAL A 195 -6.27 -58.90 38.14
CA VAL A 195 -7.49 -59.21 38.90
C VAL A 195 -8.68 -59.52 37.97
N ALA A 196 -8.81 -58.79 36.85
CA ALA A 196 -9.86 -59.02 35.85
C ALA A 196 -9.71 -60.38 35.13
N LEU A 197 -8.51 -60.73 34.67
CA LEU A 197 -8.21 -62.02 34.03
C LEU A 197 -8.60 -63.20 34.94
N PHE A 198 -8.36 -63.09 36.24
CA PHE A 198 -8.69 -64.15 37.20
C PHE A 198 -10.19 -64.28 37.48
N MET A 199 -10.93 -63.16 37.48
CA MET A 199 -12.40 -63.20 37.57
C MET A 199 -13.04 -63.91 36.37
N ASP A 200 -12.44 -63.77 35.19
CA ASP A 200 -12.92 -64.41 33.97
C ASP A 200 -12.62 -65.93 33.92
N ILE A 201 -11.44 -66.36 34.39
CA ILE A 201 -11.07 -67.80 34.48
C ILE A 201 -12.00 -68.55 35.44
N GLY A 202 -12.26 -67.99 36.64
CA GLY A 202 -13.17 -68.59 37.62
C GLY A 202 -14.60 -68.79 37.07
N THR A 203 -15.06 -67.94 36.15
CA THR A 203 -16.37 -68.12 35.50
C THR A 203 -16.41 -69.18 34.41
N ARG A 204 -15.27 -69.55 33.82
CA ARG A 204 -15.23 -70.67 32.86
C ARG A 204 -15.26 -72.02 33.57
N GLN A 205 -14.59 -72.14 34.72
CA GLN A 205 -14.54 -73.36 35.51
C GLN A 205 -15.89 -73.68 36.18
N ASP A 206 -16.58 -72.66 36.73
CA ASP A 206 -17.95 -72.79 37.27
C ASP A 206 -18.97 -73.22 36.19
N ASN A 207 -18.78 -72.79 34.94
CA ASN A 207 -19.66 -73.16 33.82
C ASN A 207 -19.38 -74.57 33.27
N MET A 208 -18.16 -75.10 33.43
CA MET A 208 -17.83 -76.49 33.05
C MET A 208 -18.32 -77.51 34.07
N GLN A 209 -18.24 -77.21 35.38
CA GLN A 209 -18.81 -78.09 36.42
C GLN A 209 -20.33 -78.22 36.34
N LEU A 210 -21.04 -77.18 35.86
CA LEU A 210 -22.49 -77.23 35.64
C LEU A 210 -22.92 -78.10 34.45
N GLN A 211 -21.98 -78.55 33.59
CA GLN A 211 -22.27 -79.34 32.37
C GLN A 211 -21.87 -80.82 32.47
N LEU A 212 -21.38 -81.30 33.62
CA LEU A 212 -21.07 -82.72 33.79
C LEU A 212 -22.37 -83.55 33.79
N PRO A 213 -22.50 -84.64 33.00
CA PRO A 213 -23.70 -85.47 33.02
C PRO A 213 -23.85 -86.13 34.40
N LYS A 214 -25.08 -86.15 34.93
CA LYS A 214 -25.45 -86.95 36.10
C LYS A 214 -25.15 -88.41 35.80
N ASN A 215 -24.10 -88.96 36.41
CA ASN A 215 -24.00 -90.39 36.63
C ASN A 215 -24.61 -90.68 38.00
N ASP A 216 -25.63 -91.53 37.99
CA ASP A 216 -26.37 -91.97 39.17
C ASP A 216 -25.45 -92.76 40.12
N SER A 217 -25.11 -92.17 41.25
CA SER A 217 -24.66 -92.91 42.44
C SER A 217 -25.32 -92.29 43.67
N GLU A 218 -26.16 -93.09 44.34
CA GLU A 218 -27.14 -92.71 45.37
C GLU A 218 -26.58 -92.26 46.74
N ASN A 219 -25.31 -91.90 46.87
CA ASN A 219 -24.73 -91.53 48.18
C ASN A 219 -24.19 -90.10 48.23
N GLU A 220 -25.07 -89.09 48.22
CA GLU A 220 -24.73 -87.75 48.78
C GLU A 220 -25.95 -86.82 48.99
N ILE A 221 -27.01 -87.31 49.64
CA ILE A 221 -28.24 -86.51 49.83
C ILE A 221 -28.12 -85.46 50.97
N ALA A 222 -27.02 -85.42 51.73
CA ALA A 222 -26.89 -84.51 52.87
C ALA A 222 -26.10 -83.19 52.62
N LYS A 223 -25.45 -83.00 51.47
CA LYS A 223 -24.57 -81.82 51.23
C LYS A 223 -25.07 -80.81 50.18
N SER A 224 -26.18 -81.08 49.50
CA SER A 224 -26.51 -80.36 48.25
C SER A 224 -27.26 -79.05 48.44
N HIS A 225 -27.92 -78.81 49.58
CA HIS A 225 -28.80 -77.64 49.73
C HIS A 225 -28.08 -76.32 50.10
N GLU A 226 -26.93 -76.38 50.80
CA GLU A 226 -26.11 -75.20 51.15
C GLU A 226 -25.26 -74.68 49.98
N SER A 227 -25.09 -75.48 48.91
CA SER A 227 -24.23 -75.12 47.77
C SER A 227 -24.91 -74.21 46.74
N GLN A 228 -26.23 -74.34 46.57
CA GLN A 228 -26.95 -73.70 45.46
C GLN A 228 -27.26 -72.22 45.74
N ASP A 229 -27.66 -71.88 46.97
CA ASP A 229 -27.91 -70.49 47.35
C ASP A 229 -26.62 -69.67 47.40
N LEU A 230 -25.53 -70.27 47.89
CA LEU A 230 -24.19 -69.65 47.89
C LEU A 230 -23.66 -69.44 46.47
N ALA A 231 -23.83 -70.43 45.57
CA ALA A 231 -23.47 -70.29 44.17
C ALA A 231 -24.29 -69.20 43.46
N THR A 232 -25.59 -69.12 43.77
CA THR A 232 -26.50 -68.10 43.23
C THR A 232 -26.13 -66.71 43.75
N PHE A 233 -25.79 -66.59 45.03
CA PHE A 233 -25.29 -65.36 45.65
C PHE A 233 -23.98 -64.90 45.01
N LYS A 234 -22.96 -65.78 44.91
CA LYS A 234 -21.68 -65.48 44.26
C LYS A 234 -21.88 -65.03 42.81
N LYS A 235 -22.77 -65.69 42.06
CA LYS A 235 -23.10 -65.30 40.69
C LYS A 235 -23.73 -63.91 40.62
N LYS A 236 -24.64 -63.59 41.53
CA LYS A 236 -25.29 -62.27 41.63
C LYS A 236 -24.26 -61.18 41.99
N PHE A 237 -23.44 -61.44 42.99
CA PHE A 237 -22.40 -60.52 43.46
C PHE A 237 -21.33 -60.25 42.39
N ARG A 238 -20.85 -61.29 41.67
CA ARG A 238 -19.92 -61.13 40.54
C ARG A 238 -20.54 -60.37 39.38
N LYS A 239 -21.84 -60.53 39.13
CA LYS A 239 -22.57 -59.78 38.09
C LYS A 239 -22.64 -58.29 38.47
N GLU A 240 -22.87 -58.00 39.74
CA GLU A 240 -22.91 -56.65 40.28
C GLU A 240 -21.55 -55.95 40.21
N ILE A 241 -20.48 -56.63 40.63
CA ILE A 241 -19.11 -56.12 40.48
C ILE A 241 -18.78 -55.84 39.02
N ARG A 242 -19.10 -56.76 38.10
CA ARG A 242 -18.89 -56.53 36.66
C ARG A 242 -19.70 -55.36 36.13
N SER A 243 -20.92 -55.17 36.61
CA SER A 243 -21.74 -54.00 36.26
C SER A 243 -21.07 -52.71 36.73
N MET A 244 -20.64 -52.65 38.00
CA MET A 244 -19.95 -51.47 38.55
C MET A 244 -18.63 -51.18 37.82
N LEU A 245 -17.84 -52.21 37.50
CA LEU A 245 -16.59 -52.05 36.76
C LEU A 245 -16.84 -51.52 35.35
N LYS A 246 -17.85 -52.07 34.66
CA LYS A 246 -18.21 -51.62 33.32
C LYS A 246 -18.69 -50.16 33.35
N GLU A 247 -19.54 -49.81 34.31
CA GLU A 247 -20.04 -48.45 34.48
C GLU A 247 -18.90 -47.46 34.81
N TYR A 248 -17.98 -47.86 35.69
CA TYR A 248 -16.78 -47.08 36.00
C TYR A 248 -15.89 -46.86 34.78
N MET A 249 -15.59 -47.92 34.01
CA MET A 249 -14.77 -47.83 32.80
C MET A 249 -15.42 -46.96 31.73
N GLU A 250 -16.74 -47.09 31.54
CA GLU A 250 -17.49 -46.26 30.59
C GLU A 250 -17.48 -44.79 31.04
N LYS A 251 -17.64 -44.53 32.33
CA LYS A 251 -17.58 -43.18 32.90
C LYS A 251 -16.19 -42.55 32.72
N GLN A 252 -15.12 -43.30 33.02
CA GLN A 252 -13.74 -42.86 32.81
C GLN A 252 -13.46 -42.57 31.33
N LYS A 253 -13.89 -43.47 30.43
CA LYS A 253 -13.74 -43.29 28.98
C LYS A 253 -14.48 -42.04 28.48
N ASN A 254 -15.71 -41.82 28.94
CA ASN A 254 -16.51 -40.66 28.56
C ASN A 254 -15.92 -39.36 29.10
N GLU A 255 -15.44 -39.36 30.34
CA GLU A 255 -14.80 -38.21 30.96
C GLU A 255 -13.48 -37.86 30.27
N LEU A 256 -12.64 -38.87 29.99
CA LEU A 256 -11.42 -38.69 29.22
C LEU A 256 -11.72 -38.17 27.80
N SER A 257 -12.69 -38.74 27.10
CA SER A 257 -13.11 -38.27 25.77
C SER A 257 -13.59 -36.82 25.82
N ARG A 258 -14.39 -36.46 26.83
CA ARG A 258 -14.89 -35.08 27.00
C ARG A 258 -13.75 -34.10 27.26
N ASN A 259 -12.77 -34.51 28.08
CA ASN A 259 -11.60 -33.70 28.38
C ASN A 259 -10.74 -33.51 27.13
N ILE A 260 -10.50 -34.57 26.35
CA ILE A 260 -9.77 -34.50 25.07
C ILE A 260 -10.48 -33.56 24.09
N SER A 261 -11.80 -33.71 23.89
CA SER A 261 -12.57 -32.81 23.03
C SER A 261 -12.49 -31.35 23.50
N THR A 262 -12.52 -31.12 24.82
CA THR A 262 -12.38 -29.77 25.39
C THR A 262 -11.00 -29.19 25.08
N ILE A 263 -9.92 -29.98 25.21
CA ILE A 263 -8.56 -29.57 24.87
C ILE A 263 -8.45 -29.24 23.38
N ILE A 264 -8.96 -30.12 22.50
CA ILE A 264 -8.95 -29.91 21.05
C ILE A 264 -9.67 -28.61 20.70
N ASN A 265 -10.85 -28.37 21.25
CA ASN A 265 -11.60 -27.13 21.00
C ASN A 265 -10.85 -25.87 21.48
N HIS A 266 -10.13 -25.96 22.60
CA HIS A 266 -9.29 -24.85 23.07
C HIS A 266 -8.09 -24.62 22.13
N LEU A 267 -7.43 -25.67 21.68
CA LEU A 267 -6.32 -25.59 20.74
C LEU A 267 -6.76 -24.99 19.40
N GLU A 268 -7.88 -25.44 18.84
CA GLU A 268 -8.45 -24.90 17.61
C GLU A 268 -8.82 -23.41 17.77
N GLY A 269 -9.32 -23.02 18.94
CA GLY A 269 -9.60 -21.61 19.26
C GLY A 269 -8.33 -20.75 19.38
N VAL A 270 -7.22 -21.31 19.85
CA VAL A 270 -5.91 -20.63 19.90
C VAL A 270 -5.33 -20.50 18.49
N GLU A 271 -5.38 -21.56 17.70
CA GLU A 271 -4.93 -21.59 16.31
C GLU A 271 -5.64 -20.50 15.47
N LYS A 272 -6.97 -20.44 15.53
CA LYS A 272 -7.76 -19.39 14.85
C LYS A 272 -7.36 -17.96 15.26
N LYS A 273 -7.00 -17.75 16.52
CA LYS A 273 -6.53 -16.44 17.01
C LYS A 273 -5.14 -16.11 16.48
N ILE A 274 -4.24 -17.09 16.44
CA ILE A 274 -2.89 -16.93 15.87
C ILE A 274 -3.02 -16.57 14.38
N ASP A 275 -3.83 -17.30 13.64
CA ASP A 275 -4.09 -17.03 12.22
C ASP A 275 -4.64 -15.63 11.99
N ALA A 276 -5.64 -15.20 12.77
CA ALA A 276 -6.19 -13.85 12.66
C ALA A 276 -5.12 -12.76 12.91
N VAL A 277 -4.23 -12.96 13.89
CA VAL A 277 -3.12 -12.05 14.18
C VAL A 277 -2.09 -12.04 13.05
N LEU A 278 -1.75 -13.21 12.51
CA LEU A 278 -0.82 -13.35 11.39
C LEU A 278 -1.37 -12.68 10.11
N THR A 279 -2.62 -12.94 9.76
CA THR A 279 -3.30 -12.31 8.62
C THR A 279 -3.27 -10.80 8.74
N LYS A 280 -3.67 -10.25 9.90
CA LYS A 280 -3.61 -8.80 10.14
C LYS A 280 -2.18 -8.23 10.01
N ARG A 281 -1.18 -8.98 10.47
CA ARG A 281 0.23 -8.56 10.36
C ARG A 281 0.69 -8.55 8.90
N VAL A 282 0.29 -9.55 8.11
CA VAL A 282 0.59 -9.63 6.68
C VAL A 282 -0.07 -8.49 5.92
N GLU A 283 -1.33 -8.18 6.21
CA GLU A 283 -2.04 -7.02 5.62
C GLU A 283 -1.33 -5.70 5.95
N ASN A 284 -0.93 -5.49 7.21
CA ASN A 284 -0.16 -4.31 7.61
C ASN A 284 1.19 -4.23 6.87
N MET A 285 1.90 -5.36 6.73
CA MET A 285 3.15 -5.41 5.96
C MET A 285 2.93 -5.07 4.50
N LYS A 286 1.85 -5.58 3.88
CA LYS A 286 1.48 -5.25 2.50
C LYS A 286 1.25 -3.74 2.34
N ALA A 287 0.49 -3.13 3.25
CA ALA A 287 0.25 -1.69 3.24
C ALA A 287 1.54 -0.87 3.38
N MET A 288 2.47 -1.30 4.24
CA MET A 288 3.78 -0.65 4.37
C MET A 288 4.62 -0.77 3.11
N ILE A 289 4.63 -1.94 2.45
CA ILE A 289 5.34 -2.13 1.18
C ILE A 289 4.78 -1.18 0.12
N THR A 290 3.46 -1.09 -0.03
CA THR A 290 2.84 -0.15 -0.98
C THR A 290 3.21 1.31 -0.68
N LEU A 291 3.27 1.69 0.61
CA LEU A 291 3.72 3.02 1.01
C LEU A 291 5.20 3.26 0.66
N MET A 292 6.06 2.26 0.87
CA MET A 292 7.47 2.33 0.47
C MET A 292 7.64 2.47 -1.03
N ASP A 293 6.90 1.70 -1.83
CA ASP A 293 6.93 1.77 -3.30
C ASP A 293 6.51 3.16 -3.79
N ASN A 294 5.45 3.73 -3.21
CA ASN A 294 5.02 5.09 -3.52
C ASN A 294 6.11 6.12 -3.19
N LYS A 295 6.77 5.99 -2.03
CA LYS A 295 7.89 6.88 -1.66
C LYS A 295 9.11 6.71 -2.56
N GLN A 296 9.39 5.49 -3.02
CA GLN A 296 10.47 5.24 -3.97
C GLN A 296 10.17 5.87 -5.33
N ASN A 297 8.91 5.86 -5.77
CA ASN A 297 8.48 6.56 -6.98
C ASN A 297 8.58 8.09 -6.83
N ASP A 298 8.17 8.65 -5.68
CA ASP A 298 8.35 10.08 -5.38
C ASP A 298 9.83 10.47 -5.44
N LEU A 299 10.72 9.68 -4.82
CA LEU A 299 12.17 9.93 -4.83
C LEU A 299 12.74 9.89 -6.25
N ARG A 300 12.29 8.96 -7.09
CA ARG A 300 12.72 8.88 -8.49
C ARG A 300 12.34 10.14 -9.28
N LYS A 301 11.12 10.66 -9.08
CA LYS A 301 10.70 11.93 -9.72
C LYS A 301 11.56 13.11 -9.28
N ILE A 302 11.88 13.19 -7.99
CA ILE A 302 12.78 14.22 -7.45
C ILE A 302 14.18 14.10 -8.07
N GLU A 303 14.69 12.88 -8.24
CA GLU A 303 15.98 12.61 -8.87
C GLU A 303 15.98 13.07 -10.35
N GLU A 304 14.94 12.73 -11.12
CA GLU A 304 14.76 13.17 -12.50
C GLU A 304 14.69 14.72 -12.62
N GLU A 305 13.96 15.39 -11.72
CA GLU A 305 13.91 16.86 -11.66
C GLU A 305 15.26 17.49 -11.30
N LEU A 306 15.99 16.87 -10.36
CA LEU A 306 17.31 17.33 -9.96
C LEU A 306 18.33 17.18 -11.10
N ASP A 307 18.28 16.07 -11.83
CA ASP A 307 19.11 15.85 -13.01
C ASP A 307 18.80 16.88 -14.10
N HIS A 308 17.51 17.16 -14.34
CA HIS A 308 17.10 18.21 -15.27
C HIS A 308 17.62 19.60 -14.85
N SER A 309 17.46 19.95 -13.57
CA SER A 309 17.98 21.20 -13.00
C SER A 309 19.50 21.29 -13.12
N THR A 310 20.21 20.19 -12.87
CA THR A 310 21.67 20.10 -13.01
C THR A 310 22.09 20.32 -14.47
N ALA A 311 21.39 19.71 -15.43
CA ALA A 311 21.61 19.92 -16.86
C ALA A 311 21.36 21.38 -17.27
N LEU A 312 20.30 22.01 -16.77
CA LEU A 312 20.01 23.43 -16.99
C LEU A 312 21.12 24.33 -16.42
N VAL A 313 21.56 24.08 -15.19
CA VAL A 313 22.66 24.83 -14.56
C VAL A 313 23.94 24.69 -15.37
N LYS A 314 24.24 23.49 -15.86
CA LYS A 314 25.40 23.25 -16.73
C LYS A 314 25.28 24.02 -18.05
N SER A 315 24.12 23.99 -18.70
CA SER A 315 23.83 24.77 -19.91
C SER A 315 24.00 26.28 -19.69
N ILE A 316 23.46 26.83 -18.60
CA ILE A 316 23.63 28.24 -18.23
C ILE A 316 25.11 28.57 -17.95
N SER A 317 25.83 27.67 -17.29
CA SER A 317 27.26 27.84 -17.01
C SER A 317 28.09 27.86 -18.29
N ASP A 318 27.81 26.95 -19.22
CA ASP A 318 28.46 26.89 -20.52
C ASP A 318 28.11 28.12 -21.39
N GLU A 319 26.86 28.58 -21.35
CA GLU A 319 26.45 29.83 -22.01
C GLU A 319 27.12 31.07 -21.39
N ARG A 320 27.32 31.08 -20.06
CA ARG A 320 28.10 32.09 -19.35
C ARG A 320 29.59 32.05 -19.67
N LYS A 321 30.16 30.93 -20.14
CA LYS A 321 31.54 30.86 -20.65
C LYS A 321 31.66 31.40 -22.07
N ILE A 322 30.64 31.19 -22.91
CA ILE A 322 30.58 31.72 -24.29
C ILE A 322 30.39 33.26 -24.30
N ARG A 323 29.69 33.82 -23.30
CA ARG A 323 29.43 35.26 -23.19
C ARG A 323 30.69 36.14 -23.05
N PRO A 324 31.71 35.80 -22.23
CA PRO A 324 33.00 36.48 -22.20
C PRO A 324 33.72 36.43 -23.55
N GLU A 325 33.76 35.26 -24.22
CA GLU A 325 34.40 35.13 -25.54
C GLU A 325 33.73 36.03 -26.59
N ARG A 326 32.40 36.11 -26.58
CA ARG A 326 31.65 37.04 -27.45
C ARG A 326 31.93 38.51 -27.11
N LYS A 327 32.08 38.86 -25.83
CA LYS A 327 32.42 40.23 -25.40
C LYS A 327 33.84 40.61 -25.78
N GLU A 328 34.80 39.69 -25.68
CA GLU A 328 36.18 39.92 -26.08
C GLU A 328 36.30 40.11 -27.59
N ASN A 329 35.58 39.30 -28.38
CA ASN A 329 35.50 39.45 -29.83
C ASN A 329 34.84 40.77 -30.25
N LEU A 330 33.80 41.21 -29.54
CA LEU A 330 33.15 42.51 -29.78
C LEU A 330 34.09 43.68 -29.42
N TRP A 331 34.90 43.55 -28.37
CA TRP A 331 35.89 44.55 -27.98
C TRP A 331 37.01 44.67 -29.01
N LYS A 332 37.49 43.54 -29.55
CA LYS A 332 38.44 43.52 -30.68
C LYS A 332 37.86 44.20 -31.92
N LEU A 333 36.63 43.85 -32.31
CA LEU A 333 35.95 44.45 -33.46
C LEU A 333 35.76 45.96 -33.29
N ASN A 334 35.37 46.42 -32.10
CA ASN A 334 35.18 47.84 -31.83
C ASN A 334 36.51 48.60 -31.86
N LYS A 335 37.59 48.00 -31.37
CA LYS A 335 38.94 48.57 -31.45
C LYS A 335 39.43 48.70 -32.88
N GLU A 336 39.17 47.71 -33.73
CA GLU A 336 39.47 47.78 -35.17
C GLU A 336 38.61 48.84 -35.89
N ASN A 337 37.33 48.96 -35.53
CA ASN A 337 36.44 49.95 -36.10
C ASN A 337 36.83 51.39 -35.71
N CYS A 338 37.31 51.60 -34.48
CA CYS A 338 37.89 52.88 -34.06
C CYS A 338 39.14 53.23 -34.88
N LYS A 339 40.04 52.28 -35.11
CA LYS A 339 41.21 52.50 -36.00
C LYS A 339 40.78 52.87 -37.41
N LEU A 340 39.85 52.12 -37.99
CA LEU A 340 39.32 52.39 -39.32
C LEU A 340 38.71 53.80 -39.42
N LYS A 341 38.05 54.27 -38.34
CA LYS A 341 37.46 55.61 -38.28
C LYS A 341 38.53 56.71 -38.22
N GLU A 342 39.63 56.48 -37.53
CA GLU A 342 40.80 57.37 -37.53
C GLU A 342 41.48 57.40 -38.90
N ASP A 343 41.65 56.24 -39.54
CA ASP A 343 42.20 56.12 -40.89
C ASP A 343 41.32 56.85 -41.93
N CYS A 344 40.00 56.70 -41.86
CA CYS A 344 39.07 57.45 -42.71
C CYS A 344 39.12 58.96 -42.44
N SER A 345 39.31 59.38 -41.18
CA SER A 345 39.39 60.80 -40.83
C SER A 345 40.70 61.43 -41.31
N SER A 346 41.81 60.71 -41.18
CA SER A 346 43.11 61.14 -41.72
C SER A 346 43.11 61.17 -43.24
N LEU A 347 42.49 60.20 -43.91
CA LEU A 347 42.29 60.20 -45.35
C LEU A 347 41.44 61.38 -45.81
N LYS A 348 40.35 61.68 -45.10
CA LYS A 348 39.50 62.85 -45.38
C LYS A 348 40.28 64.16 -45.22
N SER A 349 41.08 64.28 -44.16
CA SER A 349 41.98 65.43 -43.98
C SER A 349 42.97 65.56 -45.14
N GLY A 350 43.57 64.45 -45.57
CA GLY A 350 44.47 64.43 -46.74
C GLY A 350 43.77 64.87 -48.02
N TYR A 351 42.53 64.42 -48.25
CA TYR A 351 41.71 64.85 -49.39
C TYR A 351 41.42 66.35 -49.36
N MET A 352 41.03 66.90 -48.21
CA MET A 352 40.79 68.35 -48.05
C MET A 352 42.07 69.17 -48.30
N GLU A 353 43.22 68.67 -47.89
CA GLU A 353 44.50 69.33 -48.16
C GLU A 353 44.88 69.29 -49.64
N LEU A 354 44.63 68.15 -50.30
CA LEU A 354 44.82 68.00 -51.73
C LEU A 354 43.87 68.93 -52.52
N GLU A 355 42.61 69.01 -52.10
CA GLU A 355 41.61 69.91 -52.68
C GLU A 355 42.06 71.38 -52.56
N LYS A 356 42.56 71.81 -51.39
CA LYS A 356 43.15 73.16 -51.23
C LYS A 356 44.36 73.39 -52.14
N LYS A 357 45.22 72.39 -52.32
CA LYS A 357 46.36 72.50 -53.24
C LYS A 357 45.89 72.62 -54.68
N MET A 358 44.88 71.83 -55.07
CA MET A 358 44.28 71.89 -56.40
C MET A 358 43.60 73.23 -56.65
N GLU A 359 42.86 73.77 -55.69
CA GLU A 359 42.24 75.09 -55.76
C GLU A 359 43.31 76.21 -55.83
N SER A 360 44.44 76.04 -55.16
CA SER A 360 45.59 76.95 -55.27
C SER A 360 46.25 76.89 -56.65
N ILE A 361 46.38 75.69 -57.23
CA ILE A 361 46.87 75.50 -58.61
C ILE A 361 45.87 76.09 -59.61
N GLU A 362 44.56 75.91 -59.44
CA GLU A 362 43.54 76.52 -60.28
C GLU A 362 43.57 78.05 -60.18
N LYS A 363 43.77 78.61 -58.99
CA LYS A 363 43.98 80.06 -58.80
C LYS A 363 45.24 80.53 -59.51
N LEU A 364 46.34 79.78 -59.44
CA LEU A 364 47.58 80.08 -60.16
C LEU A 364 47.35 80.00 -61.67
N GLN A 365 46.63 78.99 -62.16
CA GLN A 365 46.27 78.84 -63.57
C GLN A 365 45.37 79.99 -64.04
N LYS A 366 44.39 80.41 -63.23
CA LYS A 366 43.58 81.61 -63.51
C LYS A 366 44.43 82.87 -63.54
N GLN A 367 45.38 83.04 -62.61
CA GLN A 367 46.33 84.16 -62.67
C GLN A 367 47.19 84.12 -63.94
N PHE A 368 47.69 82.96 -64.35
CA PHE A 368 48.38 82.81 -65.63
C PHE A 368 47.47 83.13 -66.81
N LEU A 369 46.22 82.68 -66.83
CA LEU A 369 45.24 83.03 -67.87
C LEU A 369 44.95 84.54 -67.89
N HIS A 370 44.78 85.18 -66.73
CA HIS A 370 44.57 86.62 -66.64
C HIS A 370 45.81 87.42 -67.06
N SER A 371 47.01 86.90 -66.80
CA SER A 371 48.27 87.46 -67.29
C SER A 371 48.37 87.35 -68.81
N PHE A 372 47.94 86.21 -69.38
CA PHE A 372 47.89 85.99 -70.82
C PHE A 372 46.83 86.88 -71.49
N SER A 373 45.64 87.02 -70.89
CA SER A 373 44.57 87.91 -71.36
C SER A 373 44.94 89.40 -71.23
N ALA A 374 45.75 89.78 -70.24
CA ALA A 374 46.28 91.15 -70.10
C ALA A 374 47.39 91.46 -71.12
N LEU A 375 48.21 90.46 -71.51
CA LEU A 375 49.15 90.57 -72.62
C LEU A 375 48.41 90.64 -73.98
N GLN A 376 47.30 89.91 -74.14
CA GLN A 376 46.46 89.97 -75.36
C GLN A 376 45.71 91.30 -75.54
N LEU A 377 45.34 91.97 -74.44
CA LEU A 377 44.71 93.31 -74.47
C LEU A 377 45.71 94.45 -74.70
N MET A 378 47.00 94.27 -74.41
CA MET A 378 48.05 95.23 -74.80
C MET A 378 48.52 95.06 -76.25
N ASP A 379 48.37 93.87 -76.84
CA ASP A 379 48.67 93.64 -78.27
C ASP A 379 47.54 94.13 -79.20
N GLN A 380 46.28 94.16 -78.74
CA GLN A 380 45.12 94.56 -79.56
C GLN A 380 44.84 96.08 -79.63
N MET A 381 45.63 96.92 -78.95
CA MET A 381 45.58 98.38 -79.14
C MET A 381 46.56 98.87 -80.24
N ILE A 382 47.28 97.95 -80.87
CA ILE A 382 48.18 98.24 -82.00
C ILE A 382 47.78 97.33 -83.16
N THR A 383 47.22 97.95 -84.21
CA THR A 383 46.91 97.42 -85.58
C THR A 383 45.58 96.66 -85.74
N SER A 384 44.51 97.26 -86.30
CA SER A 384 44.25 97.68 -87.70
C SER A 384 44.11 96.52 -88.70
N ASN A 385 42.86 96.30 -89.18
CA ASN A 385 42.45 95.71 -90.46
C ASN A 385 43.32 94.56 -91.03
N ASP A 386 42.81 93.32 -91.06
CA ASP A 386 42.19 92.77 -92.28
C ASP A 386 41.51 91.40 -92.06
N ARG A 387 40.74 91.01 -93.07
CA ARG A 387 39.64 90.04 -93.14
C ARG A 387 39.96 88.54 -93.02
N CYS A 388 39.04 87.87 -92.31
CA CYS A 388 38.18 86.74 -92.74
C CYS A 388 38.75 85.31 -92.93
N HIS A 389 38.38 84.43 -91.98
CA HIS A 389 37.82 83.05 -92.07
C HIS A 389 38.54 81.95 -92.90
N LYS A 390 38.52 80.65 -92.56
CA LYS A 390 38.06 79.75 -91.47
C LYS A 390 38.72 78.40 -91.83
N GLN A 391 39.50 77.79 -90.94
CA GLN A 391 39.13 76.69 -90.03
C GLN A 391 38.88 75.32 -90.68
N THR A 392 39.80 74.37 -90.40
CA THR A 392 39.61 72.92 -90.53
C THR A 392 40.04 72.24 -89.22
N VAL A 393 39.08 71.52 -88.63
CA VAL A 393 39.16 70.51 -87.54
C VAL A 393 40.03 69.34 -88.02
N PRO A 394 40.86 68.62 -87.22
CA PRO A 394 40.39 67.62 -86.23
C PRO A 394 41.40 67.32 -85.09
N LYS A 395 41.29 66.39 -84.13
CA LYS A 395 40.54 65.15 -83.84
C LYS A 395 40.88 64.83 -82.35
N SER A 396 39.99 64.21 -81.59
CA SER A 396 40.38 63.45 -80.40
C SER A 396 39.63 62.12 -80.38
N PRO A 397 40.35 60.98 -80.30
CA PRO A 397 39.75 59.67 -80.14
C PRO A 397 39.62 59.25 -78.67
N VAL A 398 38.64 58.38 -78.50
CA VAL A 398 38.27 57.50 -77.39
C VAL A 398 39.46 56.73 -76.82
N GLU A 399 39.47 56.50 -75.49
CA GLU A 399 39.71 55.18 -74.84
C GLU A 399 39.44 55.30 -73.31
N THR A 400 38.32 54.77 -72.80
CA THR A 400 38.08 53.42 -72.24
C THR A 400 38.67 53.20 -70.83
N PHE A 401 37.81 53.30 -69.82
CA PHE A 401 38.06 52.82 -68.45
C PHE A 401 37.77 51.32 -68.37
N GLN A 402 38.74 50.54 -67.87
CA GLN A 402 38.51 49.16 -67.45
C GLN A 402 38.04 49.11 -65.99
N SER A 403 36.94 48.39 -65.79
CA SER A 403 36.28 48.09 -64.54
C SER A 403 36.90 46.82 -63.92
N SER A 404 37.09 46.80 -62.60
CA SER A 404 37.43 45.57 -61.86
C SER A 404 36.24 45.18 -60.98
N THR A 405 35.61 44.07 -61.37
CA THR A 405 34.51 43.41 -60.66
C THR A 405 35.07 42.53 -59.53
N LEU A 406 34.58 42.70 -58.30
CA LEU A 406 34.70 41.69 -57.24
C LEU A 406 33.31 41.14 -56.93
N GLN A 407 33.21 39.82 -57.07
CA GLN A 407 32.00 39.01 -56.99
C GLN A 407 31.49 38.91 -55.55
N CYS A 408 30.18 39.04 -55.38
CA CYS A 408 29.46 38.71 -54.15
C CYS A 408 28.66 37.42 -54.44
N THR A 409 29.02 36.32 -53.78
CA THR A 409 28.24 35.07 -53.80
C THR A 409 27.34 35.04 -52.56
N THR A 410 26.04 35.25 -52.75
CA THR A 410 25.00 34.91 -51.78
C THR A 410 24.45 33.53 -52.11
N THR A 411 24.76 32.54 -51.28
CA THR A 411 24.06 31.24 -51.24
C THR A 411 23.03 31.31 -50.12
N THR A 412 21.76 31.53 -50.47
CA THR A 412 20.62 31.23 -49.59
C THR A 412 20.04 29.89 -50.02
N SER A 413 20.38 28.82 -49.31
CA SER A 413 19.65 27.55 -49.37
C SER A 413 18.42 27.65 -48.50
N SER A 414 17.24 27.70 -49.12
CA SER A 414 15.97 27.46 -48.46
C SER A 414 15.73 25.95 -48.41
N THR A 415 15.75 25.36 -47.23
CA THR A 415 15.18 24.03 -46.98
C THR A 415 13.90 24.23 -46.15
N PRO A 416 12.76 23.64 -46.54
CA PRO A 416 11.52 23.72 -45.78
C PRO A 416 11.56 22.77 -44.58
N VAL A 417 11.11 23.24 -43.41
CA VAL A 417 10.85 22.37 -42.27
C VAL A 417 9.58 21.57 -42.57
N HIS A 418 9.78 20.27 -42.80
CA HIS A 418 8.75 19.24 -42.76
C HIS A 418 8.24 19.12 -41.31
N TYR A 419 6.94 19.35 -41.09
CA TYR A 419 6.27 18.89 -39.87
C TYR A 419 5.96 17.40 -40.03
N SER A 420 6.44 16.58 -39.10
CA SER A 420 6.19 15.14 -39.04
C SER A 420 5.03 14.86 -38.05
N PRO A 421 4.01 14.06 -38.43
CA PRO A 421 2.84 13.76 -37.61
C PRO A 421 3.09 12.54 -36.71
N GLU A 422 3.97 12.66 -35.72
CA GLU A 422 4.23 11.58 -34.75
C GLU A 422 3.93 11.94 -33.29
N ASN A 423 3.60 13.19 -32.98
CA ASN A 423 3.30 13.61 -31.61
C ASN A 423 1.83 13.43 -31.18
N GLU A 424 0.91 13.04 -32.07
CA GLU A 424 -0.49 12.80 -31.69
C GLU A 424 -0.76 11.36 -31.21
N ARG A 425 0.08 10.38 -31.57
CA ARG A 425 -0.14 8.97 -31.17
C ARG A 425 0.31 8.65 -29.74
N HIS A 426 1.16 9.46 -29.12
CA HIS A 426 1.60 9.22 -27.74
C HIS A 426 0.64 9.77 -26.68
N HIS A 427 -0.25 10.70 -27.02
CA HIS A 427 -1.24 11.19 -26.07
C HIS A 427 -2.51 10.33 -26.01
N GLU A 428 -2.89 9.66 -27.10
CA GLU A 428 -4.02 8.69 -27.06
C GLU A 428 -3.64 7.38 -26.35
N GLU A 429 -2.38 6.94 -26.43
CA GLU A 429 -1.93 5.69 -25.80
C GLU A 429 -1.80 5.80 -24.26
N ILE A 430 -1.52 6.99 -23.74
CA ILE A 430 -1.45 7.26 -22.29
C ILE A 430 -2.85 7.36 -21.69
N VAL A 431 -3.82 7.95 -22.42
CA VAL A 431 -5.21 8.06 -21.95
C VAL A 431 -5.92 6.70 -22.00
N HIS A 432 -5.63 5.85 -23.01
CA HIS A 432 -6.19 4.50 -23.07
C HIS A 432 -5.60 3.52 -22.04
N ARG A 433 -4.34 3.72 -21.62
CA ARG A 433 -3.73 2.89 -20.56
C ARG A 433 -4.28 3.23 -19.17
N GLY A 434 -4.54 4.51 -18.89
CA GLY A 434 -5.16 4.93 -17.62
C GLY A 434 -6.60 4.44 -17.44
N LEU A 435 -7.38 4.33 -18.52
CA LEU A 435 -8.76 3.85 -18.48
C LEU A 435 -8.89 2.32 -18.33
N MET A 436 -7.87 1.54 -18.71
CA MET A 436 -7.86 0.09 -18.55
C MET A 436 -7.43 -0.36 -17.15
N GLU A 437 -6.57 0.40 -16.46
CA GLU A 437 -6.19 0.11 -15.07
C GLU A 437 -7.34 0.41 -14.08
N GLU A 438 -8.15 1.43 -14.36
CA GLU A 438 -9.29 1.82 -13.50
C GLU A 438 -10.49 0.85 -13.60
N ILE A 439 -10.63 0.12 -14.71
CA ILE A 439 -11.64 -0.93 -14.88
C ILE A 439 -11.20 -2.24 -14.20
N SER A 440 -9.89 -2.54 -14.19
CA SER A 440 -9.38 -3.76 -13.57
C SER A 440 -9.37 -3.72 -12.03
N GLU A 441 -9.27 -2.53 -11.41
CA GLU A 441 -9.36 -2.39 -9.94
C GLU A 441 -10.81 -2.49 -9.42
N ASN A 442 -11.80 -2.21 -10.26
CA ASN A 442 -13.23 -2.31 -9.89
C ASN A 442 -13.83 -3.72 -10.03
N GLU A 443 -13.18 -4.63 -10.75
CA GLU A 443 -13.63 -6.03 -10.86
C GLU A 443 -13.03 -6.97 -9.79
N CYS A 444 -12.02 -6.53 -9.04
CA CYS A 444 -11.39 -7.35 -7.99
C CYS A 444 -11.98 -7.13 -6.58
N ASN A 445 -12.97 -6.23 -6.44
CA ASN A 445 -13.66 -5.89 -5.17
C ASN A 445 -15.17 -6.26 -5.17
N LYS A 446 -15.58 -7.19 -6.03
CA LYS A 446 -16.81 -7.97 -5.87
C LYS A 446 -16.45 -9.40 -5.50
#